data_AF-A8WPA2-F1
#
_entry.id   AF-A8WPA2-F1
#
_cell.length_a   1.000
_cell.length_b   1.000
_cell.length_c   1.000
_cell.angle_alpha   90.00
_cell.angle_beta   90.00
_cell.angle_gamma   90.00
#
_symmetry.space_group_name_H-M   'P 1'
#
loop_
_entity.id
_entity.type
_entity.pdbx_description
1 polymer ?
#
loop_
_entity_poly.entity_id
_entity_poly.type
_entity_poly.pdbx_seq_one_letter_code
_entity_poly.pdbx_strand_id
1 'polypeptide(L)'
;MSSSPLLPPESSLLIMERLGEVRLYPSTSILDTNMTACLLTSAFLPDTVQMAAWPLLAWISLVIFGSISQYSIFTGLSLFRSVKELRSERSSKLDVLDIFRFIAILWVMLNHTGSEGRIDILERLPSADAFKSAMHDHPIFGALMGNSALGVEIFLVLSGLLAARSWLRNADQPFLNHWRSFITRRLLRLAPSMFIFVYIAAGPIMEALLPRYSSSMVSACGFWGILSHVTFTSNWQSTPTCMGYLWYLGLDMQLYMVAPIFLNLLHKSPKRGMILTTVTIIASMFIRAGYCTAYGTCNKSDVDIPFISYPGQDAETLKSIYAGLWDMYSRPYTKCGPFLIGLLLGYVTFSSQHIMSAATSKALLRGSLFVAIVTIYAILPEYWNPDAGNTVYNTIYTAVFRSVFALAIAGMIAALYFRQEYRPTHPIFAILAKLTYNAYLLHMPVVYIFNWLPFLQTATSPIHLLLVLPFVATLSFLAALIFYLFVEAPIGHLTSQYATRLGL
;
A
#
# COMPACT_ATOMS: atom_id res chain seq x y z
N MET A 1 -34.72 44.06 33.43
CA MET A 1 -33.49 44.66 32.86
C MET A 1 -32.70 43.55 32.18
N SER A 2 -32.25 43.85 30.97
CA SER A 2 -31.83 43.00 29.85
C SER A 2 -31.06 41.70 30.15
N SER A 3 -31.60 40.61 29.63
CA SER A 3 -30.88 39.40 29.22
C SER A 3 -30.27 39.60 27.82
N SER A 4 -28.95 39.44 27.69
CA SER A 4 -28.24 39.34 26.41
C SER A 4 -27.75 37.91 26.21
N PRO A 5 -28.04 37.23 25.09
CA PRO A 5 -27.43 35.92 24.79
C PRO A 5 -26.05 36.10 24.16
N LEU A 6 -25.07 35.34 24.64
CA LEU A 6 -23.74 35.20 24.05
C LEU A 6 -23.86 34.46 22.71
N LEU A 7 -23.44 35.13 21.63
CA LEU A 7 -23.26 34.55 20.30
C LEU A 7 -22.15 33.48 20.31
N PRO A 8 -22.30 32.35 19.60
CA PRO A 8 -21.22 31.40 19.38
C PRO A 8 -20.23 31.93 18.32
N PRO A 9 -18.97 31.44 18.30
CA PRO A 9 -17.96 31.92 17.37
C PRO A 9 -18.28 31.51 15.92
N GLU A 10 -18.37 32.52 15.04
CA GLU A 10 -18.72 32.45 13.61
C GLU A 10 -17.87 31.47 12.77
N SER A 11 -16.73 31.00 13.28
CA SER A 11 -15.85 30.04 12.59
C SER A 11 -16.38 28.60 12.59
N SER A 12 -17.31 28.27 13.48
CA SER A 12 -17.90 26.92 13.60
C SER A 12 -19.11 26.70 12.68
N LEU A 13 -19.85 27.77 12.35
CA LEU A 13 -20.98 27.71 11.42
C LEU A 13 -20.52 27.57 9.95
N LEU A 14 -19.42 28.23 9.57
CA LEU A 14 -18.87 28.19 8.21
C LEU A 14 -18.35 26.80 7.78
N ILE A 15 -18.03 25.91 8.73
CA ILE A 15 -17.61 24.54 8.45
C ILE A 15 -18.81 23.61 8.30
N MET A 16 -19.88 23.80 9.09
CA MET A 16 -21.12 23.02 8.93
C MET A 16 -21.92 23.42 7.70
N GLU A 17 -21.90 24.70 7.30
CA GLU A 17 -22.59 25.17 6.09
C GLU A 17 -21.91 24.63 4.81
N ARG A 18 -20.59 24.42 4.82
CA ARG A 18 -19.86 23.77 3.70
C ARG A 18 -19.99 22.24 3.65
N LEU A 19 -20.45 21.60 4.73
CA LEU A 19 -20.74 20.15 4.74
C LEU A 19 -22.21 19.85 4.41
N GLY A 20 -23.10 20.86 4.51
CA GLY A 20 -24.52 20.76 4.15
C GLY A 20 -24.84 21.02 2.67
N GLU A 21 -23.95 21.68 1.92
CA GLU A 21 -24.11 21.88 0.48
C GLU A 21 -23.42 20.78 -0.35
N VAL A 22 -23.81 19.53 -0.14
CA VAL A 22 -23.68 18.54 -1.21
C VAL A 22 -24.71 18.91 -2.26
N ARG A 23 -24.29 19.60 -3.33
CA ARG A 23 -25.12 19.77 -4.52
C ARG A 23 -25.58 18.39 -4.99
N LEU A 24 -26.84 18.06 -4.69
CA LEU A 24 -27.60 17.08 -5.45
C LEU A 24 -27.66 17.62 -6.87
N TYR A 25 -26.77 17.13 -7.75
CA TYR A 25 -26.89 17.39 -9.18
C TYR A 25 -28.25 16.85 -9.62
N PRO A 26 -29.12 17.67 -10.24
CA PRO A 26 -30.36 17.16 -10.78
C PRO A 26 -30.03 16.17 -11.90
N SER A 27 -30.63 14.99 -11.82
CA SER A 27 -30.66 14.02 -12.90
C SER A 27 -31.44 14.59 -14.08
N THR A 28 -30.80 15.40 -14.91
CA THR A 28 -31.33 15.82 -16.21
C THR A 28 -30.52 15.13 -17.30
N SER A 29 -31.22 14.32 -18.08
CA SER A 29 -30.81 13.66 -19.31
C SER A 29 -29.92 14.53 -20.19
N ILE A 30 -28.65 14.15 -20.35
CA ILE A 30 -27.84 14.48 -21.52
C ILE A 30 -27.56 13.15 -22.21
N LEU A 31 -28.62 12.57 -22.77
CA LEU A 31 -28.51 11.54 -23.79
C LEU A 31 -28.87 12.27 -25.09
N ASP A 32 -27.85 12.66 -25.85
CA ASP A 32 -27.84 12.84 -27.31
C ASP A 32 -26.78 13.86 -27.70
N THR A 33 -25.59 13.36 -28.09
CA THR A 33 -24.94 13.61 -29.39
C THR A 33 -23.43 13.33 -29.33
N ASN A 34 -22.98 12.45 -30.24
CA ASN A 34 -21.61 12.29 -30.73
C ASN A 34 -20.46 12.10 -29.72
N MET A 35 -20.32 10.86 -29.25
CA MET A 35 -19.19 10.35 -28.47
C MET A 35 -17.81 10.43 -29.17
N THR A 36 -17.78 10.72 -30.48
CA THR A 36 -16.54 10.89 -31.27
C THR A 36 -15.98 12.32 -31.26
N ALA A 37 -16.75 13.32 -30.82
CA ALA A 37 -16.30 14.72 -30.81
C ALA A 37 -15.58 15.15 -29.51
N CYS A 38 -15.74 14.41 -28.41
CA CYS A 38 -15.13 14.76 -27.12
C CYS A 38 -13.61 14.55 -27.05
N LEU A 39 -13.01 13.76 -27.96
CA LEU A 39 -11.59 13.43 -27.91
C LEU A 39 -10.68 14.47 -28.61
N LEU A 40 -11.24 15.48 -29.29
CA LEU A 40 -10.46 16.34 -30.20
C LEU A 40 -10.67 17.86 -30.01
N THR A 41 -11.41 18.33 -29.01
CA THR A 41 -11.57 19.77 -28.78
C THR A 41 -10.92 20.21 -27.47
N SER A 42 -9.78 20.88 -27.58
CA SER A 42 -9.09 21.64 -26.52
C SER A 42 -9.89 22.84 -25.99
N ALA A 43 -11.18 22.95 -26.32
CA ALA A 43 -12.01 24.13 -26.09
C ALA A 43 -12.86 24.07 -24.80
N PHE A 44 -12.85 22.95 -24.06
CA PHE A 44 -13.77 22.75 -22.92
C PHE A 44 -13.11 22.33 -21.59
N LEU A 45 -11.79 22.18 -21.53
CA LEU A 45 -11.10 21.91 -20.26
C LEU A 45 -10.72 23.23 -19.58
N PRO A 46 -10.95 23.40 -18.26
CA PRO A 46 -10.51 24.58 -17.52
C PRO A 46 -9.02 24.84 -17.72
N ASP A 47 -8.61 26.12 -17.77
CA ASP A 47 -7.21 26.52 -17.98
C ASP A 47 -6.24 25.84 -17.00
N THR A 48 -6.69 25.61 -15.76
CA THR A 48 -5.92 24.91 -14.73
C THR A 48 -5.61 23.45 -15.10
N VAL A 49 -6.55 22.75 -15.73
CA VAL A 49 -6.36 21.37 -16.21
C VAL A 49 -5.40 21.37 -17.39
N GLN A 50 -5.55 22.32 -18.31
CA GLN A 50 -4.66 22.44 -19.47
C GLN A 50 -3.21 22.71 -19.04
N MET A 51 -3.00 23.66 -18.12
CA MET A 51 -1.69 23.99 -17.56
C MET A 51 -1.07 22.79 -16.85
N ALA A 52 -1.87 22.02 -16.08
CA ALA A 52 -1.36 20.85 -15.39
C ALA A 52 -1.00 19.69 -16.35
N ALA A 53 -1.71 19.59 -17.48
CA ALA A 53 -1.47 18.53 -18.48
C ALA A 53 -0.23 18.80 -19.34
N TRP A 54 0.12 20.08 -19.59
CA TRP A 54 1.20 20.44 -20.52
C TRP A 54 2.57 19.79 -20.21
N PRO A 55 3.07 19.80 -18.96
CA PRO A 55 4.33 19.12 -18.62
C PRO A 55 4.28 17.61 -18.89
N LEU A 56 3.14 16.95 -18.64
CA LEU A 56 2.97 15.52 -18.87
C LEU A 56 2.92 15.20 -20.36
N LEU A 57 2.21 16.01 -21.16
CA LEU A 57 2.14 15.87 -22.61
C LEU A 57 3.50 16.11 -23.26
N ALA A 58 4.25 17.12 -22.79
CA ALA A 58 5.61 17.37 -23.25
C ALA A 58 6.54 16.18 -22.94
N TRP A 59 6.44 15.61 -21.73
CA TRP A 59 7.20 14.43 -21.34
C TRP A 59 6.85 13.20 -22.19
N ILE A 60 5.56 12.91 -22.38
CA ILE A 60 5.09 11.79 -23.21
C ILE A 60 5.61 11.96 -24.66
N SER A 61 5.51 13.18 -25.20
CA SER A 61 6.02 13.50 -26.53
C SER A 61 7.53 13.26 -26.64
N LEU A 62 8.30 13.59 -25.60
CA LEU A 62 9.73 13.33 -25.53
C LEU A 62 10.06 11.82 -25.50
N VAL A 63 9.28 11.02 -24.77
CA VAL A 63 9.43 9.56 -24.74
C VAL A 63 9.11 8.93 -26.10
N ILE A 64 8.05 9.40 -26.76
CA ILE A 64 7.70 8.95 -28.13
C ILE A 64 8.81 9.34 -29.10
N PHE A 65 9.26 10.60 -29.06
CA PHE A 65 10.37 11.07 -29.89
C PHE A 65 11.64 10.23 -29.67
N GLY A 66 12.01 9.97 -28.41
CA GLY A 66 13.17 9.14 -28.07
C GLY A 66 13.05 7.67 -28.47
N SER A 67 11.83 7.18 -28.72
CA SER A 67 11.60 5.84 -29.25
C SER A 67 11.85 5.73 -30.75
N ILE A 68 11.67 6.83 -31.49
CA ILE A 68 11.87 6.92 -32.94
C ILE A 68 13.29 7.42 -33.26
N SER A 69 13.86 8.23 -32.36
CA SER A 69 15.15 8.88 -32.53
C SER A 69 16.31 7.88 -32.58
N GLN A 70 17.23 8.08 -33.52
CA GLN A 70 18.48 7.34 -33.63
C GLN A 70 19.63 7.96 -32.80
N TYR A 71 19.40 9.11 -32.16
CA TYR A 71 20.43 9.80 -31.38
C TYR A 71 20.71 9.12 -30.03
N SER A 72 21.99 8.92 -29.71
CA SER A 72 22.44 8.20 -28.52
C SER A 72 21.88 8.76 -27.21
N ILE A 73 21.65 10.07 -27.10
CA ILE A 73 21.18 10.74 -25.88
C ILE A 73 19.74 10.32 -25.52
N PHE A 74 18.89 10.03 -26.50
CA PHE A 74 17.49 9.68 -26.27
C PHE A 74 17.24 8.16 -26.15
N THR A 75 18.28 7.33 -26.32
CA THR A 75 18.16 5.86 -26.22
C THR A 75 17.65 5.37 -24.86
N GLY A 76 17.83 6.15 -23.79
CA GLY A 76 17.26 5.87 -22.47
C GLY A 76 15.74 6.05 -22.39
N LEU A 77 15.15 6.83 -23.30
CA LEU A 77 13.71 7.10 -23.35
C LEU A 77 12.95 6.13 -24.29
N SER A 78 13.66 5.23 -24.96
CA SER A 78 13.03 4.32 -25.92
C SER A 78 12.07 3.33 -25.25
N LEU A 79 10.81 3.31 -25.71
CA LEU A 79 9.80 2.36 -25.27
C LEU A 79 10.20 0.91 -25.56
N PHE A 80 10.93 0.65 -26.65
CA PHE A 80 11.44 -0.69 -26.95
C PHE A 80 12.39 -1.18 -25.87
N ARG A 81 13.27 -0.30 -25.37
CA ARG A 81 14.16 -0.59 -24.25
C ARG A 81 13.36 -0.89 -22.97
N SER A 82 12.35 -0.08 -22.66
CA SER A 82 11.47 -0.29 -21.50
C SER A 82 10.72 -1.63 -21.57
N VAL A 83 10.19 -2.01 -22.74
CA VAL A 83 9.53 -3.30 -22.97
C VAL A 83 10.51 -4.47 -22.84
N LYS A 84 11.72 -4.33 -23.39
CA LYS A 84 12.78 -5.34 -23.26
C LYS A 84 13.18 -5.53 -21.79
N GLU A 85 13.32 -4.44 -21.04
CA GLU A 85 13.59 -4.51 -19.60
C GLU A 85 12.42 -5.16 -18.86
N LEU A 86 11.17 -4.82 -19.17
CA LEU A 86 9.98 -5.41 -18.54
C LEU A 86 9.95 -6.93 -18.70
N ARG A 87 10.27 -7.43 -19.90
CA ARG A 87 10.32 -8.86 -20.22
C ARG A 87 11.59 -9.58 -19.75
N SER A 88 12.57 -8.86 -19.20
CA SER A 88 13.80 -9.51 -18.71
C SER A 88 13.53 -10.41 -17.51
N GLU A 89 14.10 -11.61 -17.52
CA GLU A 89 13.96 -12.57 -16.43
C GLU A 89 15.21 -12.59 -15.56
N ARG A 90 15.03 -12.95 -14.30
CA ARG A 90 16.14 -13.19 -13.35
C ARG A 90 16.16 -14.67 -13.03
N SER A 91 17.28 -15.34 -13.31
CA SER A 91 17.48 -16.72 -12.87
C SER A 91 18.09 -16.69 -11.46
N SER A 92 17.26 -16.81 -10.44
CA SER A 92 17.69 -16.78 -9.04
C SER A 92 16.64 -17.45 -8.15
N LYS A 93 17.07 -18.08 -7.07
CA LYS A 93 16.18 -18.64 -6.02
C LYS A 93 15.22 -17.62 -5.38
N LEU A 94 15.42 -16.32 -5.64
CA LEU A 94 14.56 -15.23 -5.17
C LEU A 94 13.47 -14.83 -6.19
N ASP A 95 13.40 -15.48 -7.34
CA ASP A 95 12.32 -15.30 -8.31
C ASP A 95 10.95 -15.63 -7.69
N VAL A 96 10.89 -16.57 -6.74
CA VAL A 96 9.70 -16.90 -5.95
C VAL A 96 9.07 -15.69 -5.27
N LEU A 97 9.86 -14.66 -4.93
CA LEU A 97 9.35 -13.44 -4.31
C LEU A 97 8.36 -12.70 -5.23
N ASP A 98 8.46 -12.89 -6.55
CA ASP A 98 7.59 -12.24 -7.52
C ASP A 98 6.14 -12.74 -7.42
N ILE A 99 5.95 -14.04 -7.10
CA ILE A 99 4.63 -14.61 -6.80
C ILE A 99 4.06 -13.98 -5.53
N PHE A 100 4.86 -13.88 -4.45
CA PHE A 100 4.41 -13.27 -3.20
C PHE A 100 4.01 -11.81 -3.39
N ARG A 101 4.77 -11.02 -4.18
CA ARG A 101 4.40 -9.63 -4.51
C ARG A 101 3.07 -9.55 -5.25
N PHE A 102 2.88 -10.42 -6.24
CA PHE A 102 1.66 -10.42 -7.03
C PHE A 102 0.43 -10.79 -6.18
N ILE A 103 0.52 -11.83 -5.34
CA ILE A 103 -0.57 -12.20 -4.42
C ILE A 103 -0.84 -11.06 -3.43
N ALA A 104 0.21 -10.45 -2.87
CA ALA A 104 0.07 -9.36 -1.92
C ALA A 104 -0.69 -8.16 -2.48
N ILE A 105 -0.39 -7.72 -3.72
CA ILE A 105 -1.10 -6.58 -4.31
C ILE A 105 -2.56 -6.91 -4.62
N LEU A 106 -2.88 -8.13 -5.06
CA LEU A 106 -4.27 -8.53 -5.26
C LEU A 106 -5.07 -8.45 -3.95
N TRP A 107 -4.46 -8.80 -2.82
CA TRP A 107 -5.11 -8.70 -1.52
C TRP A 107 -5.34 -7.24 -1.09
N VAL A 108 -4.36 -6.36 -1.34
CA VAL A 108 -4.52 -4.91 -1.13
C VAL A 108 -5.63 -4.33 -2.03
N MET A 109 -5.70 -4.73 -3.30
CA MET A 109 -6.78 -4.32 -4.20
C MET A 109 -8.14 -4.83 -3.74
N LEU A 110 -8.22 -6.07 -3.24
CA LEU A 110 -9.43 -6.64 -2.68
C LEU A 110 -9.92 -5.85 -1.47
N ASN A 111 -9.00 -5.51 -0.55
CA ASN A 111 -9.27 -4.65 0.60
C ASN A 111 -9.93 -3.34 0.15
N HIS A 112 -9.24 -2.58 -0.71
CA HIS A 112 -9.69 -1.28 -1.15
C HIS A 112 -10.94 -1.30 -2.03
N THR A 113 -11.17 -2.39 -2.78
CA THR A 113 -12.43 -2.57 -3.53
C THR A 113 -13.61 -2.77 -2.58
N GLY A 114 -13.40 -3.49 -1.47
CA GLY A 114 -14.42 -3.72 -0.45
C GLY A 114 -14.71 -2.53 0.44
N SER A 115 -13.72 -1.66 0.67
CA SER A 115 -13.88 -0.38 1.35
C SER A 115 -14.20 0.75 0.38
N GLU A 116 -13.19 1.38 -0.21
CA GLU A 116 -13.32 2.60 -0.98
C GLU A 116 -13.99 2.39 -2.35
N GLY A 117 -14.08 1.14 -2.82
CA GLY A 117 -14.88 0.79 -3.99
C GLY A 117 -16.39 0.87 -3.75
N ARG A 118 -16.82 0.88 -2.48
CA ARG A 118 -18.22 0.94 -2.08
C ARG A 118 -18.58 2.27 -1.43
N ILE A 119 -19.62 2.91 -1.97
CA ILE A 119 -20.06 4.24 -1.53
C ILE A 119 -20.65 4.19 -0.12
N ASP A 120 -21.45 3.17 0.18
CA ASP A 120 -22.07 3.02 1.49
C ASP A 120 -21.06 2.82 2.62
N ILE A 121 -19.97 2.10 2.35
CA ILE A 121 -18.85 1.95 3.28
C ILE A 121 -18.11 3.28 3.48
N LEU A 122 -17.75 3.96 2.39
CA LEU A 122 -17.07 5.26 2.43
C LEU A 122 -17.85 6.33 3.20
N GLU A 123 -19.15 6.42 2.92
CA GLU A 123 -20.05 7.41 3.50
C GLU A 123 -20.65 6.95 4.84
N ARG A 124 -20.30 5.73 5.30
CA ARG A 124 -20.78 5.11 6.54
C ARG A 124 -22.32 5.07 6.62
N LEU A 125 -22.96 4.75 5.50
CA LEU A 125 -24.41 4.65 5.41
C LEU A 125 -24.91 3.36 6.08
N PRO A 126 -26.12 3.35 6.69
CA PRO A 126 -26.70 2.13 7.27
C PRO A 126 -26.82 0.95 6.28
N SER A 127 -26.91 1.23 4.99
CA SER A 127 -26.94 0.20 3.94
C SER A 127 -25.68 -0.68 3.91
N ALA A 128 -24.56 -0.19 4.46
CA ALA A 128 -23.32 -0.95 4.58
C ALA A 128 -23.42 -2.12 5.58
N ASP A 129 -24.33 -2.07 6.56
CA ASP A 129 -24.39 -3.06 7.65
C ASP A 129 -24.74 -4.46 7.13
N ALA A 130 -25.61 -4.55 6.12
CA ALA A 130 -25.94 -5.83 5.48
C ALA A 130 -24.71 -6.47 4.83
N PHE A 131 -23.89 -5.66 4.16
CA PHE A 131 -22.65 -6.13 3.56
C PHE A 131 -21.63 -6.53 4.63
N LYS A 132 -21.42 -5.70 5.65
CA LYS A 132 -20.51 -6.01 6.78
C LYS A 132 -20.88 -7.32 7.47
N SER A 133 -22.15 -7.49 7.81
CA SER A 133 -22.67 -8.71 8.44
C SER A 133 -22.43 -9.93 7.54
N ALA A 134 -22.73 -9.82 6.24
CA ALA A 134 -22.46 -10.89 5.29
C ALA A 134 -20.97 -11.23 5.14
N MET A 135 -20.04 -10.30 5.41
CA MET A 135 -18.61 -10.61 5.47
C MET A 135 -18.28 -11.36 6.75
N HIS A 136 -18.69 -10.82 7.91
CA HIS A 136 -18.40 -11.40 9.23
C HIS A 136 -19.00 -12.81 9.40
N ASP A 137 -20.19 -13.04 8.83
CA ASP A 137 -20.91 -14.32 8.92
C ASP A 137 -20.37 -15.39 7.95
N HIS A 138 -19.59 -15.00 6.93
CA HIS A 138 -19.15 -15.95 5.91
C HIS A 138 -17.95 -16.80 6.40
N PRO A 139 -18.11 -18.13 6.55
CA PRO A 139 -17.15 -18.97 7.28
C PRO A 139 -15.77 -19.12 6.60
N ILE A 140 -15.72 -18.96 5.27
CA ILE A 140 -14.49 -19.08 4.48
C ILE A 140 -13.93 -17.70 4.10
N PHE A 141 -14.67 -16.94 3.30
CA PHE A 141 -14.18 -15.67 2.76
C PHE A 141 -14.21 -14.49 3.74
N GLY A 142 -15.00 -14.56 4.81
CA GLY A 142 -15.11 -13.47 5.79
C GLY A 142 -13.77 -13.09 6.41
N ALA A 143 -13.17 -14.02 7.16
CA ALA A 143 -11.85 -13.80 7.77
C ALA A 143 -10.74 -13.53 6.75
N LEU A 144 -10.79 -14.18 5.57
CA LEU A 144 -9.81 -13.96 4.50
C LEU A 144 -9.86 -12.52 3.95
N MET A 145 -11.05 -11.94 3.86
CA MET A 145 -11.27 -10.60 3.31
C MET A 145 -11.16 -9.52 4.38
N GLY A 146 -11.64 -9.77 5.58
CA GLY A 146 -11.42 -8.91 6.75
C GLY A 146 -9.94 -8.81 7.13
N ASN A 147 -9.11 -9.82 6.81
CA ASN A 147 -7.65 -9.74 6.95
C ASN A 147 -6.91 -9.32 5.67
N SER A 148 -7.58 -8.79 4.65
CA SER A 148 -6.93 -8.49 3.37
C SER A 148 -5.82 -7.43 3.46
N ALA A 149 -5.82 -6.60 4.51
CA ALA A 149 -4.72 -5.71 4.85
C ALA A 149 -3.38 -6.46 5.09
N LEU A 150 -3.39 -7.76 5.43
CA LEU A 150 -2.20 -8.61 5.57
C LEU A 150 -1.36 -8.73 4.28
N GLY A 151 -1.90 -8.34 3.13
CA GLY A 151 -1.10 -8.17 1.91
C GLY A 151 0.10 -7.23 2.11
N VAL A 152 -0.06 -6.19 2.93
CA VAL A 152 1.02 -5.23 3.23
C VAL A 152 2.16 -5.87 4.02
N GLU A 153 1.86 -6.79 4.92
CA GLU A 153 2.83 -7.53 5.73
C GLU A 153 3.75 -8.37 4.85
N ILE A 154 3.22 -8.96 3.78
CA ILE A 154 4.03 -9.65 2.77
C ILE A 154 5.02 -8.66 2.16
N PHE A 155 4.56 -7.48 1.73
CA PHE A 155 5.45 -6.46 1.17
C PHE A 155 6.54 -6.01 2.14
N LEU A 156 6.21 -5.82 3.42
CA LEU A 156 7.19 -5.48 4.46
C LEU A 156 8.24 -6.59 4.65
N VAL A 157 7.82 -7.86 4.70
CA VAL A 157 8.75 -9.01 4.77
C VAL A 157 9.70 -9.02 3.57
N LEU A 158 9.16 -8.84 2.35
CA LEU A 158 9.96 -8.80 1.13
C LEU A 158 10.92 -7.61 1.11
N SER A 159 10.48 -6.44 1.56
CA SER A 159 11.30 -5.23 1.63
C SER A 159 12.46 -5.41 2.61
N GLY A 160 12.21 -5.93 3.81
CA GLY A 160 13.24 -6.22 4.80
C GLY A 160 14.27 -7.23 4.28
N LEU A 161 13.81 -8.30 3.62
CA LEU A 161 14.67 -9.33 3.03
C LEU A 161 15.61 -8.72 1.99
N LEU A 162 15.06 -7.96 1.04
CA LEU A 162 15.83 -7.34 -0.03
C LEU A 162 16.77 -6.24 0.49
N ALA A 163 16.33 -5.50 1.51
CA ALA A 163 17.17 -4.51 2.20
C ALA A 163 18.41 -5.16 2.81
N ALA A 164 18.23 -6.27 3.53
CA ALA A 164 19.33 -7.04 4.12
C ALA A 164 20.32 -7.52 3.04
N ARG A 165 19.82 -8.15 1.98
CA ARG A 165 20.67 -8.64 0.90
C ARG A 165 21.39 -7.53 0.14
N SER A 166 20.76 -6.37 -0.04
CA SER A 166 21.38 -5.23 -0.72
C SER A 166 22.48 -4.61 0.14
N TRP A 167 22.27 -4.48 1.44
CA TRP A 167 23.28 -3.96 2.37
C TRP A 167 24.45 -4.93 2.50
N LEU A 168 24.19 -6.21 2.73
CA LEU A 168 25.22 -7.19 3.06
C LEU A 168 26.26 -7.40 1.95
N ARG A 169 25.94 -7.05 0.69
CA ARG A 169 26.89 -7.08 -0.44
C ARG A 169 28.13 -6.20 -0.23
N ASN A 170 27.99 -5.08 0.47
CA ASN A 170 29.05 -4.10 0.68
C ASN A 170 29.18 -3.73 2.18
N ALA A 171 28.92 -4.69 3.07
CA ALA A 171 28.84 -4.44 4.51
C ALA A 171 30.14 -3.93 5.16
N ASP A 172 31.29 -4.19 4.53
CA ASP A 172 32.61 -3.76 5.04
C ASP A 172 32.93 -2.29 4.75
N GLN A 173 32.10 -1.61 3.94
CA GLN A 173 32.27 -0.17 3.68
C GLN A 173 32.00 0.68 4.94
N PRO A 174 32.63 1.86 5.06
CA PRO A 174 32.32 2.79 6.15
C PRO A 174 30.83 3.12 6.25
N PHE A 175 30.27 2.98 7.45
CA PHE A 175 28.83 2.99 7.68
C PHE A 175 28.11 4.18 7.04
N LEU A 176 28.59 5.41 7.23
CA LEU A 176 27.92 6.62 6.72
C LEU A 176 27.91 6.70 5.19
N ASN A 177 29.01 6.33 4.53
CA ASN A 177 29.11 6.37 3.06
C ASN A 177 28.21 5.29 2.46
N HIS A 178 28.25 4.08 3.03
CA HIS A 178 27.39 2.99 2.61
C HIS A 178 25.91 3.30 2.86
N TRP A 179 25.57 3.87 4.01
CA TRP A 179 24.22 4.33 4.34
C TRP A 179 23.70 5.34 3.33
N ARG A 180 24.45 6.41 3.05
CA ARG A 180 24.06 7.42 2.05
C ARG A 180 23.81 6.77 0.69
N SER A 181 24.75 5.95 0.22
CA SER A 181 24.64 5.25 -1.06
C SER A 181 23.43 4.29 -1.11
N PHE A 182 23.18 3.56 -0.02
CA PHE A 182 22.06 2.64 0.15
C PHE A 182 20.70 3.34 0.08
N ILE A 183 20.56 4.50 0.72
CA ILE A 183 19.33 5.32 0.71
C ILE A 183 19.15 6.01 -0.64
N THR A 184 20.19 6.63 -1.19
CA THR A 184 20.12 7.34 -2.48
C THR A 184 19.69 6.41 -3.61
N ARG A 185 20.24 5.18 -3.70
CA ARG A 185 19.82 4.21 -4.71
C ARG A 185 18.33 3.86 -4.62
N ARG A 186 17.77 3.77 -3.40
CA ARG A 186 16.33 3.48 -3.23
C ARG A 186 15.48 4.69 -3.58
N LEU A 187 15.88 5.90 -3.18
CA LEU A 187 15.17 7.14 -3.53
C LEU A 187 15.12 7.36 -5.04
N LEU A 188 16.23 7.18 -5.75
CA LEU A 188 16.28 7.31 -7.21
C LEU A 188 15.35 6.33 -7.93
N ARG A 189 15.05 5.19 -7.30
CA ARG A 189 14.12 4.19 -7.83
C ARG A 189 12.65 4.51 -7.53
N LEU A 190 12.32 4.96 -6.32
CA LEU A 190 10.93 5.11 -5.88
C LEU A 190 10.37 6.52 -6.12
N ALA A 191 11.15 7.54 -5.79
CA ALA A 191 10.68 8.93 -5.71
C ALA A 191 10.13 9.48 -7.04
N PRO A 192 10.72 9.21 -8.23
CA PRO A 192 10.22 9.83 -9.46
C PRO A 192 8.80 9.44 -9.82
N SER A 193 8.50 8.14 -9.85
CA SER A 193 7.14 7.63 -10.08
C SER A 193 6.16 8.15 -9.03
N MET A 194 6.58 8.19 -7.77
CA MET A 194 5.74 8.67 -6.66
C MET A 194 5.39 10.16 -6.84
N PHE A 195 6.36 11.00 -7.18
CA PHE A 195 6.15 12.44 -7.33
C PHE A 195 5.23 12.74 -8.51
N ILE A 196 5.44 12.08 -9.65
CA ILE A 196 4.59 12.25 -10.83
C ILE A 196 3.18 11.74 -10.53
N PHE A 197 3.05 10.62 -9.82
CA PHE A 197 1.75 10.13 -9.40
C PHE A 197 1.03 11.12 -8.47
N VAL A 198 1.69 11.61 -7.41
CA VAL A 198 1.10 12.59 -6.49
C VAL A 198 0.71 13.88 -7.21
N TYR A 199 1.53 14.35 -8.15
CA TYR A 199 1.21 15.51 -9.00
C TYR A 199 -0.08 15.30 -9.81
N ILE A 200 -0.24 14.12 -10.43
CA ILE A 200 -1.45 13.78 -11.19
C ILE A 200 -2.64 13.64 -10.24
N ALA A 201 -2.49 12.82 -9.20
CA ALA A 201 -3.56 12.39 -8.31
C ALA A 201 -4.12 13.51 -7.45
N ALA A 202 -3.27 14.44 -6.98
CA ALA A 202 -3.71 15.60 -6.21
C ALA A 202 -3.97 16.84 -7.07
N GLY A 203 -3.70 16.77 -8.38
CA GLY A 203 -3.81 17.88 -9.30
C GLY A 203 -5.21 18.00 -9.93
N PRO A 204 -5.44 19.10 -10.68
CA PRO A 204 -6.73 19.40 -11.30
C PRO A 204 -7.13 18.37 -12.38
N ILE A 205 -6.17 17.61 -12.92
CA ILE A 205 -6.43 16.51 -13.87
C ILE A 205 -7.28 15.43 -13.20
N MET A 206 -6.87 14.96 -12.02
CA MET A 206 -7.60 13.91 -11.32
C MET A 206 -8.93 14.42 -10.79
N GLU A 207 -9.00 15.68 -10.35
CA GLU A 207 -10.25 16.31 -9.92
C GLU A 207 -11.29 16.38 -11.04
N ALA A 208 -10.87 16.72 -12.27
CA ALA A 208 -11.76 16.74 -13.42
C ALA A 208 -12.22 15.33 -13.84
N LEU A 209 -11.35 14.33 -13.76
CA LEU A 209 -11.65 12.95 -14.20
C LEU A 209 -12.41 12.13 -13.15
N LEU A 210 -12.06 12.28 -11.87
CA LEU A 210 -12.58 11.49 -10.75
C LEU A 210 -12.86 12.42 -9.55
N PRO A 211 -13.89 13.29 -9.61
CA PRO A 211 -14.18 14.27 -8.56
C PRO A 211 -14.42 13.65 -7.19
N ARG A 212 -15.01 12.45 -7.13
CA ARG A 212 -15.22 11.72 -5.86
C ARG A 212 -13.91 11.21 -5.25
N TYR A 213 -12.95 10.79 -6.07
CA TYR A 213 -11.61 10.46 -5.58
C TYR A 213 -10.98 11.71 -4.95
N SER A 214 -11.06 12.86 -5.63
CA SER A 214 -10.48 14.10 -5.11
C SER A 214 -11.16 14.58 -3.82
N SER A 215 -12.49 14.53 -3.73
CA SER A 215 -13.20 14.91 -2.51
C SER A 215 -12.88 14.00 -1.32
N SER A 216 -12.64 12.70 -1.57
CA SER A 216 -12.42 11.72 -0.51
C SER A 216 -10.95 11.59 -0.09
N MET A 217 -10.03 11.61 -1.06
CA MET A 217 -8.61 11.30 -0.84
C MET A 217 -7.71 12.54 -0.84
N VAL A 218 -8.14 13.63 -1.47
CA VAL A 218 -7.30 14.82 -1.71
C VAL A 218 -7.75 16.04 -0.90
N SER A 219 -9.02 16.12 -0.50
CA SER A 219 -9.57 17.27 0.24
C SER A 219 -8.78 17.65 1.51
N ALA A 220 -8.18 16.68 2.19
CA ALA A 220 -7.36 16.89 3.38
C ALA A 220 -5.87 17.19 3.10
N CYS A 221 -5.45 17.24 1.83
CA CYS A 221 -4.04 17.24 1.48
C CYS A 221 -3.27 18.52 1.81
N GLY A 222 -3.85 19.70 1.58
CA GLY A 222 -3.15 20.97 1.76
C GLY A 222 -1.73 20.98 1.18
N PHE A 223 -0.87 21.90 1.62
CA PHE A 223 0.55 21.86 1.26
C PHE A 223 1.30 20.76 2.02
N TRP A 224 1.08 20.68 3.34
CA TRP A 224 1.83 19.79 4.23
C TRP A 224 1.54 18.31 4.03
N GLY A 225 0.29 17.94 3.70
CA GLY A 225 -0.07 16.55 3.40
C GLY A 225 0.59 16.08 2.11
N ILE A 226 0.59 16.90 1.05
CA ILE A 226 1.32 16.60 -0.19
C ILE A 226 2.82 16.47 0.08
N LEU A 227 3.41 17.43 0.80
CA LEU A 227 4.84 17.40 1.13
C LEU A 227 5.22 16.15 1.93
N SER A 228 4.33 15.65 2.79
CA SER A 228 4.60 14.44 3.57
C SER A 228 4.76 13.19 2.71
N HIS A 229 4.06 13.09 1.58
CA HIS A 229 4.23 11.98 0.63
C HIS A 229 5.55 12.08 -0.12
N VAL A 230 5.93 13.29 -0.52
CA VAL A 230 7.19 13.58 -1.22
C VAL A 230 8.40 13.29 -0.32
N THR A 231 8.25 13.54 0.98
CA THR A 231 9.30 13.33 1.99
C THR A 231 9.22 11.96 2.69
N PHE A 232 8.29 11.09 2.29
CA PHE A 232 8.04 9.78 2.91
C PHE A 232 7.71 9.85 4.42
N THR A 233 7.09 10.94 4.87
CA THR A 233 6.68 11.20 6.27
C THR A 233 5.15 11.15 6.47
N SER A 234 4.39 10.65 5.50
CA SER A 234 2.91 10.61 5.54
C SER A 234 2.33 9.82 6.73
N ASN A 235 3.10 8.89 7.29
CA ASN A 235 2.75 8.16 8.53
C ASN A 235 2.61 9.06 9.77
N TRP A 236 3.07 10.31 9.67
CA TRP A 236 3.01 11.28 10.76
C TRP A 236 1.86 12.28 10.63
N GLN A 237 1.04 12.18 9.59
CA GLN A 237 -0.15 12.99 9.44
C GLN A 237 -1.19 12.69 10.53
N SER A 238 -1.95 13.73 10.90
CA SER A 238 -3.14 13.58 11.73
C SER A 238 -4.35 13.26 10.84
N THR A 239 -5.36 12.60 11.39
CA THR A 239 -6.62 12.36 10.68
C THR A 239 -7.43 13.67 10.57
N PRO A 240 -8.07 13.97 9.42
CA PRO A 240 -8.13 13.16 8.20
C PRO A 240 -6.82 13.19 7.39
N THR A 241 -6.45 12.06 6.81
CA THR A 241 -5.16 11.88 6.13
C THR A 241 -5.26 12.18 4.64
N CYS A 242 -4.28 12.90 4.10
CA CYS A 242 -4.07 13.06 2.67
C CYS A 242 -3.69 11.73 2.02
N MET A 243 -4.44 11.25 1.02
CA MET A 243 -4.18 10.00 0.28
C MET A 243 -3.70 8.89 1.22
N GLY A 244 -4.53 8.59 2.23
CA GLY A 244 -4.15 7.74 3.36
C GLY A 244 -3.56 6.40 2.94
N TYR A 245 -4.03 5.82 1.83
CA TYR A 245 -3.52 4.57 1.26
C TYR A 245 -2.02 4.59 0.90
N LEU A 246 -1.38 5.75 0.70
CA LEU A 246 0.05 5.83 0.39
C LEU A 246 0.98 5.67 1.62
N TRP A 247 0.41 5.54 2.82
CA TRP A 247 1.14 5.39 4.09
C TRP A 247 2.20 4.29 4.08
N TYR A 248 1.95 3.18 3.36
CA TYR A 248 2.89 2.06 3.29
C TYR A 248 4.22 2.49 2.67
N LEU A 249 4.22 3.38 1.67
CA LEU A 249 5.45 3.85 1.03
C LEU A 249 6.30 4.66 2.01
N GLY A 250 5.67 5.54 2.80
CA GLY A 250 6.32 6.27 3.87
C GLY A 250 6.89 5.33 4.93
N LEU A 251 6.09 4.35 5.37
CA LEU A 251 6.49 3.37 6.37
C LEU A 251 7.71 2.57 5.91
N ASP A 252 7.61 1.99 4.72
CA ASP A 252 8.63 1.14 4.12
C ASP A 252 9.95 1.89 3.94
N MET A 253 9.89 3.14 3.47
CA MET A 253 11.08 3.98 3.33
C MET A 253 11.71 4.32 4.69
N GLN A 254 10.90 4.68 5.70
CA GLN A 254 11.40 4.96 7.05
C GLN A 254 12.06 3.73 7.69
N LEU A 255 11.44 2.55 7.57
CA LEU A 255 12.04 1.31 8.05
C LEU A 255 13.33 0.97 7.30
N TYR A 256 13.36 1.20 5.98
CA TYR A 256 14.58 1.03 5.19
C TYR A 256 15.71 1.98 5.60
N MET A 257 15.40 3.23 5.97
CA MET A 257 16.39 4.17 6.49
C MET A 257 17.04 3.71 7.80
N VAL A 258 16.28 3.02 8.66
CA VAL A 258 16.75 2.51 9.95
C VAL A 258 17.39 1.12 9.82
N ALA A 259 17.03 0.33 8.80
CA ALA A 259 17.52 -1.04 8.58
C ALA A 259 19.05 -1.22 8.70
N PRO A 260 19.90 -0.30 8.19
CA PRO A 260 21.36 -0.39 8.33
C PRO A 260 21.87 -0.51 9.77
N ILE A 261 21.16 0.04 10.76
CA ILE A 261 21.55 -0.08 12.17
C ILE A 261 21.53 -1.56 12.60
N PHE A 262 20.43 -2.25 12.31
CA PHE A 262 20.27 -3.68 12.59
C PHE A 262 21.26 -4.51 11.76
N LEU A 263 21.40 -4.20 10.47
CA LEU A 263 22.22 -4.98 9.54
C LEU A 263 23.72 -4.84 9.81
N ASN A 264 24.19 -3.64 10.14
CA ASN A 264 25.57 -3.41 10.54
C ASN A 264 25.89 -4.17 11.85
N LEU A 265 24.95 -4.21 12.80
CA LEU A 265 25.15 -4.98 14.02
C LEU A 265 25.09 -6.50 13.77
N LEU A 266 24.20 -6.97 12.91
CA LEU A 266 24.15 -8.38 12.47
C LEU A 266 25.43 -8.81 11.75
N HIS A 267 26.04 -7.92 10.96
CA HIS A 267 27.32 -8.17 10.30
C HIS A 267 28.48 -8.27 11.31
N LYS A 268 28.61 -7.27 12.19
CA LYS A 268 29.74 -7.19 13.15
C LYS A 268 29.62 -8.13 14.33
N SER A 269 28.40 -8.35 14.82
CA SER A 269 28.13 -9.18 16.00
C SER A 269 26.75 -9.85 15.85
N PRO A 270 26.68 -10.99 15.13
CA PRO A 270 25.42 -11.67 14.81
C PRO A 270 24.51 -11.88 16.03
N LYS A 271 25.07 -12.33 17.16
CA LYS A 271 24.29 -12.54 18.40
C LYS A 271 23.64 -11.24 18.89
N ARG A 272 24.39 -10.13 18.95
CA ARG A 272 23.85 -8.83 19.39
C ARG A 272 22.82 -8.28 18.39
N GLY A 273 23.07 -8.43 17.09
CA GLY A 273 22.14 -8.03 16.03
C GLY A 273 20.82 -8.81 16.07
N MET A 274 20.89 -10.11 16.33
CA MET A 274 19.71 -10.96 16.52
C MET A 274 18.91 -10.55 17.76
N ILE A 275 19.59 -10.32 18.89
CA ILE A 275 18.94 -9.87 20.14
C ILE A 275 18.26 -8.52 19.94
N LEU A 276 18.96 -7.53 19.39
CA LEU A 276 18.41 -6.20 19.14
C LEU A 276 17.15 -6.28 18.27
N THR A 277 17.25 -6.97 17.13
CA THR A 277 16.13 -7.12 16.20
C THR A 277 14.93 -7.81 16.86
N THR A 278 15.17 -8.89 17.61
CA THR A 278 14.11 -9.65 18.29
C THR A 278 13.44 -8.84 19.38
N VAL A 279 14.22 -8.11 20.20
CA VAL A 279 13.69 -7.21 21.22
C VAL A 279 12.85 -6.09 20.60
N THR A 280 13.27 -5.51 19.47
CA THR A 280 12.48 -4.49 18.77
C THR A 280 11.16 -5.04 18.23
N ILE A 281 11.14 -6.27 17.70
CA ILE A 281 9.90 -6.93 17.25
C ILE A 281 8.94 -7.11 18.44
N ILE A 282 9.44 -7.62 19.57
CA ILE A 282 8.64 -7.84 20.78
C ILE A 282 8.13 -6.51 21.34
N ALA A 283 8.97 -5.49 21.42
CA ALA A 283 8.57 -4.15 21.84
C ALA A 283 7.46 -3.58 20.95
N SER A 284 7.55 -3.77 19.64
CA SER A 284 6.50 -3.36 18.69
C SER A 284 5.16 -4.02 19.01
N MET A 285 5.14 -5.33 19.30
CA MET A 285 3.91 -6.05 19.71
C MET A 285 3.31 -5.47 20.99
N PHE A 286 4.14 -5.20 22.01
CA PHE A 286 3.67 -4.59 23.25
C PHE A 286 3.12 -3.17 23.05
N ILE A 287 3.77 -2.36 22.21
CA ILE A 287 3.26 -1.02 21.88
C ILE A 287 1.89 -1.14 21.19
N ARG A 288 1.72 -2.06 20.25
CA ARG A 288 0.40 -2.31 19.62
C ARG A 288 -0.67 -2.68 20.64
N ALA A 289 -0.34 -3.58 21.59
CA ALA A 289 -1.25 -3.94 22.68
C ALA A 289 -1.65 -2.72 23.52
N GLY A 290 -0.68 -1.85 23.84
CA GLY A 290 -0.91 -0.61 24.56
C GLY A 290 -1.83 0.35 23.81
N TYR A 291 -1.61 0.55 22.51
CA TYR A 291 -2.46 1.39 21.67
C TYR A 291 -3.90 0.86 21.61
N CYS A 292 -4.10 -0.43 21.27
CA CYS A 292 -5.47 -0.95 21.18
C CYS A 292 -6.21 -0.86 22.52
N THR A 293 -5.50 -1.05 23.64
CA THR A 293 -6.08 -0.98 24.99
C THR A 293 -6.43 0.46 25.36
N ALA A 294 -5.52 1.40 25.11
CA ALA A 294 -5.71 2.82 25.44
C ALA A 294 -6.86 3.45 24.65
N TYR A 295 -7.04 3.06 23.38
CA TYR A 295 -8.10 3.57 22.53
C TYR A 295 -9.38 2.73 22.54
N GLY A 296 -9.41 1.62 23.29
CA GLY A 296 -10.58 0.77 23.37
C GLY A 296 -10.88 -0.03 22.10
N THR A 297 -9.89 -0.27 21.24
CA THR A 297 -10.07 -0.85 19.89
C THR A 297 -9.52 -2.26 19.71
N CYS A 298 -9.17 -2.98 20.79
CA CYS A 298 -8.61 -4.34 20.64
C CYS A 298 -9.59 -5.34 20.01
N ASN A 299 -10.90 -5.15 20.17
CA ASN A 299 -11.97 -5.96 19.56
C ASN A 299 -12.49 -5.40 18.22
N LYS A 300 -11.73 -4.50 17.62
CA LYS A 300 -11.95 -3.91 16.29
C LYS A 300 -10.60 -3.82 15.59
N SER A 301 -10.06 -4.98 15.20
CA SER A 301 -8.69 -5.10 14.71
C SER A 301 -8.42 -4.22 13.49
N ASP A 302 -7.23 -3.62 13.42
CA ASP A 302 -6.80 -2.72 12.32
C ASP A 302 -6.61 -3.43 10.96
N VAL A 303 -6.98 -4.71 10.86
CA VAL A 303 -7.16 -5.40 9.57
C VAL A 303 -8.56 -5.24 9.02
N ASP A 304 -9.57 -5.18 9.88
CA ASP A 304 -10.97 -5.12 9.51
C ASP A 304 -11.41 -3.69 9.16
N ILE A 305 -10.45 -2.75 9.00
CA ILE A 305 -10.69 -1.33 8.69
C ILE A 305 -11.77 -1.11 7.63
N PRO A 306 -11.86 -1.91 6.54
CA PRO A 306 -12.95 -1.77 5.58
C PRO A 306 -14.37 -1.92 6.17
N PHE A 307 -14.51 -2.67 7.24
CA PHE A 307 -15.80 -3.06 7.82
C PHE A 307 -16.04 -2.45 9.22
N ILE A 308 -15.05 -1.80 9.83
CA ILE A 308 -15.21 -1.16 11.15
C ILE A 308 -16.33 -0.11 11.12
N SER A 309 -17.27 -0.21 12.06
CA SER A 309 -18.27 0.82 12.39
C SER A 309 -18.32 1.05 13.90
N TYR A 310 -18.61 2.29 14.27
CA TYR A 310 -18.82 2.73 15.65
C TYR A 310 -20.16 3.47 15.76
N PRO A 311 -21.30 2.76 15.69
CA PRO A 311 -22.62 3.38 15.75
C PRO A 311 -22.86 3.99 17.14
N GLY A 312 -23.60 5.10 17.18
CA GLY A 312 -24.00 5.75 18.44
C GLY A 312 -22.90 6.51 19.18
N GLN A 313 -21.71 6.66 18.61
CA GLN A 313 -20.64 7.50 19.16
C GLN A 313 -20.79 8.96 18.73
N ASP A 314 -20.48 9.89 19.63
CA ASP A 314 -20.38 11.30 19.27
C ASP A 314 -19.15 11.57 18.38
N ALA A 315 -19.14 12.72 17.71
CA ALA A 315 -18.10 13.05 16.73
C ALA A 315 -16.70 13.17 17.33
N GLU A 316 -16.57 13.61 18.59
CA GLU A 316 -15.29 13.76 19.26
C GLU A 316 -14.70 12.40 19.63
N THR A 317 -15.52 11.52 20.21
CA THR A 317 -15.13 10.14 20.51
C THR A 317 -14.75 9.39 19.23
N LEU A 318 -15.55 9.52 18.16
CA LEU A 318 -15.27 8.88 16.89
C LEU A 318 -13.93 9.35 16.28
N LYS A 319 -13.65 10.65 16.36
CA LYS A 319 -12.37 11.23 15.92
C LYS A 319 -11.20 10.65 16.70
N SER A 320 -11.32 10.53 18.03
CA SER A 320 -10.30 9.93 18.89
C SER A 320 -10.02 8.46 18.53
N ILE A 321 -11.08 7.66 18.34
CA ILE A 321 -10.97 6.25 17.95
C ILE A 321 -10.24 6.10 16.62
N TYR A 322 -10.61 6.87 15.59
CA TYR A 322 -9.95 6.79 14.28
C TYR A 322 -8.51 7.29 14.33
N ALA A 323 -8.19 8.29 15.15
CA ALA A 323 -6.81 8.71 15.36
C ALA A 323 -5.97 7.60 16.01
N GLY A 324 -6.51 6.92 17.03
CA GLY A 324 -5.86 5.78 17.67
C GLY A 324 -5.63 4.60 16.72
N LEU A 325 -6.64 4.27 15.90
CA LEU A 325 -6.51 3.26 14.85
C LEU A 325 -5.44 3.64 13.82
N TRP A 326 -5.44 4.90 13.37
CA TRP A 326 -4.44 5.39 12.43
C TRP A 326 -3.04 5.33 13.02
N ASP A 327 -2.85 5.68 14.28
CA ASP A 327 -1.54 5.59 14.93
C ASP A 327 -1.08 4.14 15.10
N MET A 328 -1.98 3.24 15.49
CA MET A 328 -1.65 1.82 15.55
C MET A 328 -1.35 1.24 14.16
N TYR A 329 -2.00 1.75 13.12
CA TYR A 329 -1.90 1.23 11.76
C TYR A 329 -0.75 1.83 10.94
N SER A 330 -0.41 3.10 11.09
CA SER A 330 0.51 3.79 10.18
C SER A 330 1.92 3.97 10.75
N ARG A 331 2.10 3.92 12.08
CA ARG A 331 3.36 4.31 12.72
C ARG A 331 4.46 3.25 12.55
N PRO A 332 5.72 3.65 12.31
CA PRO A 332 6.82 2.68 12.15
C PRO A 332 7.01 1.75 13.35
N TYR A 333 6.90 2.26 14.56
CA TYR A 333 7.13 1.48 15.78
C TYR A 333 6.03 0.46 16.08
N THR A 334 4.81 0.62 15.53
CA THR A 334 3.72 -0.36 15.65
C THR A 334 3.66 -1.35 14.48
N LYS A 335 4.48 -1.15 13.43
CA LYS A 335 4.46 -1.94 12.18
C LYS A 335 5.82 -2.49 11.75
N CYS A 336 6.89 -2.25 12.50
CA CYS A 336 8.23 -2.69 12.10
C CYS A 336 8.43 -4.21 12.15
N GLY A 337 7.62 -4.95 12.91
CA GLY A 337 7.75 -6.40 13.12
C GLY A 337 7.93 -7.21 11.81
N PRO A 338 6.96 -7.18 10.88
CA PRO A 338 7.06 -7.86 9.59
C PRO A 338 8.33 -7.52 8.78
N PHE A 339 8.71 -6.25 8.74
CA PHE A 339 9.92 -5.81 8.05
C PHE A 339 11.18 -6.38 8.69
N LEU A 340 11.27 -6.34 10.02
CA LEU A 340 12.41 -6.86 10.76
C LEU A 340 12.52 -8.39 10.65
N ILE A 341 11.40 -9.12 10.61
CA ILE A 341 11.37 -10.56 10.32
C ILE A 341 11.93 -10.83 8.92
N GLY A 342 11.50 -10.05 7.93
CA GLY A 342 12.05 -10.08 6.58
C GLY A 342 13.56 -9.81 6.55
N LEU A 343 14.02 -8.82 7.32
CA LEU A 343 15.43 -8.46 7.46
C LEU A 343 16.25 -9.63 8.02
N LEU A 344 15.77 -10.30 9.07
CA LEU A 344 16.41 -11.50 9.62
C LEU A 344 16.48 -12.63 8.59
N LEU A 345 15.40 -12.88 7.86
CA LEU A 345 15.40 -13.87 6.77
C LEU A 345 16.40 -13.50 5.67
N GLY A 346 16.46 -12.22 5.30
CA GLY A 346 17.43 -11.72 4.31
C GLY A 346 18.88 -11.91 4.76
N TYR A 347 19.16 -11.69 6.05
CA TYR A 347 20.46 -11.99 6.66
C TYR A 347 20.76 -13.51 6.61
N VAL A 348 19.84 -14.35 7.06
CA VAL A 348 20.02 -15.82 7.08
C VAL A 348 20.23 -16.37 5.66
N THR A 349 19.45 -15.91 4.68
CA THR A 349 19.60 -16.33 3.27
C THR A 349 20.85 -15.78 2.61
N PHE A 350 21.46 -14.72 3.14
CA PHE A 350 22.72 -14.18 2.63
C PHE A 350 23.93 -14.92 3.24
N SER A 351 23.88 -15.19 4.54
CA SER A 351 25.01 -15.75 5.30
C SER A 351 25.04 -17.28 5.33
N SER A 352 23.94 -17.96 5.02
CA SER A 352 23.85 -19.42 5.07
C SER A 352 23.89 -20.06 3.68
N GLN A 353 24.69 -21.12 3.55
CA GLN A 353 24.70 -22.04 2.41
C GLN A 353 23.91 -23.32 2.68
N HIS A 354 23.05 -23.31 3.71
CA HIS A 354 22.28 -24.48 4.09
C HIS A 354 21.37 -24.97 2.95
N ILE A 355 21.22 -26.29 2.82
CA ILE A 355 20.33 -26.91 1.84
C ILE A 355 19.40 -27.87 2.58
N MET A 356 18.11 -27.71 2.35
CA MET A 356 17.05 -28.55 2.91
C MET A 356 16.68 -29.67 1.94
N SER A 357 16.45 -30.86 2.50
CA SER A 357 15.83 -31.97 1.77
C SER A 357 14.43 -31.59 1.28
N ALA A 358 13.93 -32.28 0.25
CA ALA A 358 12.58 -32.07 -0.27
C ALA A 358 11.49 -32.30 0.80
N ALA A 359 11.69 -33.26 1.72
CA ALA A 359 10.75 -33.54 2.80
C ALA A 359 10.71 -32.40 3.82
N THR A 360 11.89 -31.91 4.26
CA THR A 360 12.00 -30.79 5.20
C THR A 360 11.44 -29.49 4.62
N SER A 361 11.76 -29.19 3.35
CA SER A 361 11.22 -28.01 2.66
C SER A 361 9.69 -28.08 2.55
N LYS A 362 9.12 -29.23 2.17
CA LYS A 362 7.65 -29.42 2.12
C LYS A 362 7.00 -29.31 3.51
N ALA A 363 7.62 -29.88 4.53
CA ALA A 363 7.12 -29.80 5.90
C ALA A 363 7.11 -28.35 6.42
N LEU A 364 8.20 -27.60 6.23
CA LEU A 364 8.27 -26.19 6.59
C LEU A 364 7.26 -25.36 5.80
N LEU A 365 7.15 -25.56 4.48
CA LEU A 365 6.18 -24.84 3.66
C LEU A 365 4.74 -25.08 4.12
N ARG A 366 4.36 -26.33 4.39
CA ARG A 366 3.00 -26.69 4.85
C ARG A 366 2.74 -26.18 6.26
N GLY A 367 3.71 -26.31 7.17
CA GLY A 367 3.59 -25.80 8.54
C GLY A 367 3.45 -24.28 8.56
N SER A 368 4.27 -23.57 7.79
CA SER A 368 4.16 -22.12 7.64
C SER A 368 2.84 -21.70 6.99
N LEU A 369 2.38 -22.38 5.95
CA LEU A 369 1.07 -22.12 5.35
C LEU A 369 -0.07 -22.34 6.37
N PHE A 370 0.00 -23.39 7.17
CA PHE A 370 -0.96 -23.65 8.24
C PHE A 370 -0.97 -22.51 9.28
N VAL A 371 0.20 -22.06 9.73
CA VAL A 371 0.29 -20.92 10.67
C VAL A 371 -0.29 -19.64 10.05
N ALA A 372 -0.02 -19.37 8.76
CA ALA A 372 -0.61 -18.22 8.07
C ALA A 372 -2.15 -18.29 8.06
N ILE A 373 -2.71 -19.47 7.71
CA ILE A 373 -4.16 -19.69 7.71
C ILE A 373 -4.73 -19.53 9.12
N VAL A 374 -4.15 -20.18 10.13
CA VAL A 374 -4.61 -20.05 11.53
C VAL A 374 -4.58 -18.59 11.98
N THR A 375 -3.54 -17.83 11.61
CA THR A 375 -3.44 -16.41 11.96
C THR A 375 -4.56 -15.58 11.32
N ILE A 376 -4.91 -15.83 10.06
CA ILE A 376 -6.01 -15.14 9.37
C ILE A 376 -7.35 -15.44 10.05
N TYR A 377 -7.62 -16.71 10.35
CA TYR A 377 -8.92 -17.14 10.88
C TYR A 377 -9.05 -16.97 12.40
N ALA A 378 -7.96 -16.64 13.09
CA ALA A 378 -7.99 -16.28 14.52
C ALA A 378 -8.77 -14.98 14.79
N ILE A 379 -9.18 -14.20 13.79
CA ILE A 379 -10.10 -13.08 14.00
C ILE A 379 -11.55 -13.52 14.29
N LEU A 380 -11.94 -14.75 13.93
CA LEU A 380 -13.35 -15.19 14.00
C LEU A 380 -14.04 -15.01 15.36
N PRO A 381 -13.39 -15.24 16.53
CA PRO A 381 -14.03 -14.96 17.82
C PRO A 381 -14.49 -13.51 18.00
N GLU A 382 -13.78 -12.55 17.39
CA GLU A 382 -14.15 -11.12 17.35
C GLU A 382 -15.44 -10.92 16.52
N TYR A 383 -15.57 -11.61 15.39
CA TYR A 383 -16.75 -11.54 14.53
C TYR A 383 -17.97 -12.25 15.13
N TRP A 384 -17.77 -13.38 15.80
CA TRP A 384 -18.87 -14.12 16.44
C TRP A 384 -19.37 -13.47 17.73
N ASN A 385 -18.54 -12.65 18.38
CA ASN A 385 -18.88 -12.00 19.66
C ASN A 385 -18.50 -10.51 19.64
N PRO A 386 -19.10 -9.70 18.74
CA PRO A 386 -18.73 -8.30 18.56
C PRO A 386 -18.96 -7.45 19.82
N ASP A 387 -19.90 -7.85 20.68
CA ASP A 387 -20.27 -7.16 21.92
C ASP A 387 -19.45 -7.61 23.14
N ALA A 388 -18.51 -8.56 22.99
CA ALA A 388 -17.69 -9.05 24.09
C ALA A 388 -16.67 -8.01 24.61
N GLY A 389 -16.51 -6.88 23.91
CA GLY A 389 -15.54 -5.85 24.25
C GLY A 389 -14.08 -6.32 24.14
N ASN A 390 -13.18 -5.58 24.79
CA ASN A 390 -11.76 -5.86 24.78
C ASN A 390 -11.40 -7.00 25.74
N THR A 391 -11.48 -8.22 25.23
CA THR A 391 -11.01 -9.42 25.94
C THR A 391 -9.48 -9.55 25.85
N VAL A 392 -8.89 -10.34 26.76
CA VAL A 392 -7.46 -10.68 26.71
C VAL A 392 -7.10 -11.33 25.37
N TYR A 393 -7.99 -12.13 24.80
CA TYR A 393 -7.81 -12.73 23.48
C TYR A 393 -7.62 -11.66 22.39
N ASN A 394 -8.52 -10.67 22.33
CA ASN A 394 -8.50 -9.58 21.36
C ASN A 394 -7.23 -8.73 21.49
N THR A 395 -6.80 -8.45 22.72
CA THR A 395 -5.53 -7.76 22.99
C THR A 395 -4.32 -8.55 22.48
N ILE A 396 -4.25 -9.85 22.80
CA ILE A 396 -3.13 -10.71 22.36
C ILE A 396 -3.14 -10.83 20.83
N TYR A 397 -4.29 -11.13 20.24
CA TYR A 397 -4.43 -11.24 18.79
C TYR A 397 -3.91 -9.98 18.12
N THR A 398 -4.48 -8.80 18.42
CA THR A 398 -4.12 -7.48 17.85
C THR A 398 -2.63 -7.14 18.02
N ALA A 399 -2.01 -7.57 19.11
CA ALA A 399 -0.60 -7.37 19.39
C ALA A 399 0.31 -8.20 18.48
N VAL A 400 -0.03 -9.47 18.22
CA VAL A 400 0.92 -10.45 17.65
C VAL A 400 0.65 -10.85 16.21
N PHE A 401 -0.61 -10.80 15.75
CA PHE A 401 -1.03 -11.48 14.52
C PHE A 401 -0.21 -11.08 13.28
N ARG A 402 0.13 -9.79 13.11
CA ARG A 402 0.93 -9.31 11.97
C ARG A 402 2.33 -9.92 11.94
N SER A 403 2.95 -10.05 13.11
CA SER A 403 4.29 -10.61 13.24
C SER A 403 4.29 -12.14 13.10
N VAL A 404 3.26 -12.82 13.63
CA VAL A 404 3.08 -14.27 13.46
C VAL A 404 2.83 -14.60 11.98
N PHE A 405 1.97 -13.82 11.31
CA PHE A 405 1.74 -13.95 9.87
C PHE A 405 3.03 -13.70 9.08
N ALA A 406 3.79 -12.66 9.41
CA ALA A 406 5.06 -12.38 8.76
C ALA A 406 6.11 -13.50 8.96
N LEU A 407 6.16 -14.13 10.15
CA LEU A 407 6.99 -15.31 10.40
C LEU A 407 6.57 -16.49 9.53
N ALA A 408 5.26 -16.70 9.36
CA ALA A 408 4.74 -17.72 8.45
C ALA A 408 5.18 -17.46 7.00
N ILE A 409 5.02 -16.24 6.50
CA ILE A 409 5.49 -15.86 5.15
C ILE A 409 7.00 -16.05 5.01
N ALA A 410 7.78 -15.64 6.01
CA ALA A 410 9.22 -15.83 6.04
C ALA A 410 9.61 -17.32 6.01
N GLY A 411 8.88 -18.18 6.74
CA GLY A 411 9.06 -19.63 6.72
C GLY A 411 8.74 -20.25 5.36
N MET A 412 7.68 -19.79 4.68
CA MET A 412 7.36 -20.22 3.31
C MET A 412 8.48 -19.82 2.34
N ILE A 413 8.98 -18.60 2.41
CA ILE A 413 10.11 -18.14 1.57
C ILE A 413 11.38 -18.94 1.89
N ALA A 414 11.69 -19.19 3.16
CA ALA A 414 12.85 -19.98 3.58
C ALA A 414 12.77 -21.42 3.04
N ALA A 415 11.60 -22.06 3.13
CA ALA A 415 11.36 -23.39 2.59
C ALA A 415 11.63 -23.46 1.08
N LEU A 416 11.23 -22.41 0.35
CA LEU A 416 11.39 -22.31 -1.11
C LEU A 416 12.78 -21.84 -1.53
N TYR A 417 13.52 -21.15 -0.67
CA TYR A 417 14.89 -20.70 -0.95
C TYR A 417 15.92 -21.80 -0.66
N PHE A 418 15.84 -22.44 0.51
CA PHE A 418 16.82 -23.43 0.95
C PHE A 418 16.61 -24.83 0.37
N ARG A 419 15.50 -25.08 -0.34
CA ARG A 419 15.30 -26.33 -1.07
C ARG A 419 16.48 -26.68 -1.98
N GLN A 420 16.79 -27.97 -2.06
CA GLN A 420 17.85 -28.52 -2.90
C GLN A 420 17.65 -28.21 -4.40
N GLU A 421 16.45 -28.48 -4.92
CA GLU A 421 16.11 -28.22 -6.32
C GLU A 421 15.66 -26.78 -6.52
N TYR A 422 16.36 -26.00 -7.34
CA TYR A 422 15.79 -24.76 -7.85
C TYR A 422 14.65 -25.07 -8.84
N ARG A 423 13.51 -24.39 -8.69
CA ARG A 423 12.41 -24.45 -9.65
C ARG A 423 12.05 -23.03 -10.07
N PRO A 424 12.29 -22.65 -11.33
CA PRO A 424 11.97 -21.31 -11.80
C PRO A 424 10.45 -21.09 -11.76
N THR A 425 10.06 -19.87 -11.43
CA THR A 425 8.69 -19.40 -11.52
C THR A 425 8.31 -19.09 -12.97
N HIS A 426 7.00 -19.07 -13.27
CA HIS A 426 6.52 -18.71 -14.60
C HIS A 426 6.87 -17.23 -14.92
N PRO A 427 7.42 -16.91 -16.10
CA PRO A 427 7.87 -15.56 -16.46
C PRO A 427 6.85 -14.43 -16.28
N ILE A 428 5.56 -14.75 -16.37
CA ILE A 428 4.48 -13.78 -16.14
C ILE A 428 4.57 -13.11 -14.77
N PHE A 429 5.02 -13.83 -13.74
CA PHE A 429 5.17 -13.27 -12.40
C PHE A 429 6.31 -12.25 -12.34
N ALA A 430 7.39 -12.44 -13.09
CA ALA A 430 8.46 -11.43 -13.18
C ALA A 430 7.94 -10.12 -13.81
N ILE A 431 7.08 -10.21 -14.83
CA ILE A 431 6.44 -9.04 -15.45
C ILE A 431 5.49 -8.36 -14.45
N LEU A 432 4.56 -9.12 -13.87
CA LEU A 432 3.58 -8.60 -12.91
C LEU A 432 4.25 -8.00 -11.66
N ALA A 433 5.32 -8.63 -11.16
CA ALA A 433 6.06 -8.14 -10.00
C ALA A 433 6.79 -6.82 -10.27
N LYS A 434 7.26 -6.57 -11.50
CA LYS A 434 7.83 -5.27 -11.89
C LYS A 434 6.77 -4.18 -11.94
N LEU A 435 5.57 -4.50 -12.44
CA LEU A 435 4.45 -3.55 -12.51
C LEU A 435 3.79 -3.29 -11.15
N THR A 436 4.03 -4.15 -10.15
CA THR A 436 3.33 -4.11 -8.86
C THR A 436 3.48 -2.76 -8.14
N TYR A 437 4.63 -2.10 -8.26
CA TYR A 437 4.81 -0.78 -7.65
C TYR A 437 3.89 0.28 -8.26
N ASN A 438 3.80 0.37 -9.59
CA ASN A 438 2.87 1.30 -10.23
C ASN A 438 1.42 0.87 -10.07
N ALA A 439 1.13 -0.43 -10.01
CA ALA A 439 -0.19 -0.94 -9.69
C ALA A 439 -0.62 -0.47 -8.29
N TYR A 440 0.29 -0.49 -7.31
CA TYR A 440 0.07 0.08 -6.00
C TYR A 440 -0.20 1.59 -6.02
N LEU A 441 0.49 2.36 -6.86
CA LEU A 441 0.19 3.80 -6.97
C LEU A 441 -1.21 4.02 -7.57
N LEU A 442 -1.54 3.32 -8.65
CA LEU A 442 -2.70 3.63 -9.49
C LEU A 442 -3.99 2.89 -9.12
N HIS A 443 -3.93 1.86 -8.26
CA HIS A 443 -5.13 1.06 -7.96
C HIS A 443 -6.25 1.88 -7.32
N MET A 444 -5.94 2.90 -6.50
CA MET A 444 -6.99 3.68 -5.83
C MET A 444 -7.85 4.50 -6.80
N PRO A 445 -7.27 5.31 -7.71
CA PRO A 445 -8.05 5.89 -8.80
C PRO A 445 -8.89 4.87 -9.57
N VAL A 446 -8.33 3.67 -9.84
CA VAL A 446 -9.07 2.59 -10.51
C VAL A 446 -10.24 2.08 -9.65
N VAL A 447 -10.04 1.85 -8.35
CA VAL A 447 -11.10 1.46 -7.40
C VAL A 447 -12.26 2.46 -7.40
N TYR A 448 -11.97 3.77 -7.47
CA TYR A 448 -13.01 4.81 -7.54
C TYR A 448 -13.82 4.77 -8.86
N ILE A 449 -13.26 4.26 -9.96
CA ILE A 449 -14.04 4.00 -11.19
C ILE A 449 -15.15 2.97 -10.90
N PHE A 450 -14.90 1.97 -10.06
CA PHE A 450 -15.87 0.94 -9.69
C PHE A 450 -16.96 1.44 -8.73
N ASN A 451 -16.86 2.67 -8.19
CA ASN A 451 -18.00 3.29 -7.47
C ASN A 451 -19.25 3.38 -8.36
N TRP A 452 -19.07 3.45 -9.68
CA TRP A 452 -20.15 3.52 -10.66
C TRP A 452 -20.71 2.16 -11.07
N LEU A 453 -20.16 1.05 -10.56
CA LEU A 453 -20.61 -0.30 -10.90
C LEU A 453 -21.76 -0.73 -9.97
N PRO A 454 -23.02 -0.81 -10.43
CA PRO A 454 -24.16 -1.15 -9.57
C PRO A 454 -24.03 -2.54 -8.94
N PHE A 455 -23.41 -3.49 -9.66
CA PHE A 455 -23.10 -4.83 -9.15
C PHE A 455 -22.25 -4.81 -7.88
N LEU A 456 -21.29 -3.88 -7.79
CA LEU A 456 -20.47 -3.71 -6.59
C LEU A 456 -21.24 -3.00 -5.47
N GLN A 457 -22.01 -1.95 -5.81
CA GLN A 457 -22.73 -1.14 -4.82
C GLN A 457 -23.89 -1.92 -4.16
N THR A 458 -24.50 -2.87 -4.86
CA THR A 458 -25.61 -3.70 -4.36
C THR A 458 -25.15 -5.05 -3.83
N ALA A 459 -23.84 -5.30 -3.76
CA ALA A 459 -23.33 -6.58 -3.29
C ALA A 459 -23.71 -6.84 -1.82
N THR A 460 -24.12 -8.07 -1.54
CA THR A 460 -24.56 -8.56 -0.22
C THR A 460 -23.79 -9.79 0.23
N SER A 461 -22.68 -10.12 -0.43
CA SER A 461 -21.87 -11.30 -0.12
C SER A 461 -20.42 -11.10 -0.56
N PRO A 462 -19.44 -11.67 0.16
CA PRO A 462 -18.03 -11.57 -0.20
C PRO A 462 -17.71 -12.09 -1.61
N ILE A 463 -18.53 -12.99 -2.14
CA ILE A 463 -18.39 -13.52 -3.51
C ILE A 463 -18.45 -12.41 -4.56
N HIS A 464 -19.27 -11.38 -4.36
CA HIS A 464 -19.36 -10.27 -5.32
C HIS A 464 -18.03 -9.52 -5.44
N LEU A 465 -17.32 -9.30 -4.33
CA LEU A 465 -15.99 -8.68 -4.36
C LEU A 465 -14.99 -9.56 -5.10
N LEU A 466 -15.02 -10.87 -4.87
CA LEU A 466 -14.15 -11.82 -5.58
C LEU A 466 -14.40 -11.82 -7.09
N LEU A 467 -15.64 -11.64 -7.53
CA LEU A 467 -15.99 -11.55 -8.95
C LEU A 467 -15.56 -10.22 -9.58
N VAL A 468 -15.50 -9.12 -8.80
CA VAL A 468 -15.05 -7.80 -9.28
C VAL A 468 -13.52 -7.69 -9.31
N LEU A 469 -12.82 -8.37 -8.39
CA LEU A 469 -11.37 -8.26 -8.22
C LEU A 469 -10.56 -8.47 -9.51
N PRO A 470 -10.82 -9.48 -10.38
CA PRO A 470 -10.08 -9.64 -11.63
C PRO A 470 -10.14 -8.42 -12.55
N PHE A 471 -11.27 -7.70 -12.57
CA PHE A 471 -11.44 -6.50 -13.37
C PHE A 471 -10.66 -5.31 -12.80
N VAL A 472 -10.74 -5.11 -11.47
CA VAL A 472 -9.97 -4.07 -10.76
C VAL A 472 -8.47 -4.31 -10.96
N ALA A 473 -8.02 -5.55 -10.78
CA ALA A 473 -6.63 -5.94 -10.98
C ALA A 473 -6.20 -5.71 -12.42
N THR A 474 -6.99 -6.16 -13.41
CA THR A 474 -6.66 -5.98 -14.83
C THR A 474 -6.51 -4.50 -15.18
N LEU A 475 -7.48 -3.65 -14.83
CA LEU A 475 -7.40 -2.21 -15.11
C LEU A 475 -6.23 -1.54 -14.39
N SER A 476 -5.97 -1.93 -13.13
CA SER A 476 -4.82 -1.42 -12.37
C SER A 476 -3.48 -1.80 -12.98
N PHE A 477 -3.33 -3.05 -13.47
CA PHE A 477 -2.10 -3.51 -14.13
C PHE A 477 -1.94 -2.90 -15.53
N LEU A 478 -3.04 -2.62 -16.25
CA LEU A 478 -2.98 -1.87 -17.51
C LEU A 478 -2.53 -0.42 -17.28
N ALA A 479 -3.09 0.26 -16.27
CA ALA A 479 -2.64 1.59 -15.87
C ALA A 479 -1.16 1.58 -15.44
N ALA A 480 -0.78 0.58 -14.64
CA ALA A 480 0.60 0.37 -14.21
C ALA A 480 1.58 0.13 -15.36
N LEU A 481 1.15 -0.59 -16.41
CA LEU A 481 1.95 -0.82 -17.62
C LEU A 481 2.20 0.49 -18.37
N ILE A 482 1.16 1.31 -18.57
CA ILE A 482 1.30 2.62 -19.22
C ILE A 482 2.25 3.49 -18.40
N PHE A 483 2.04 3.55 -17.09
CA PHE A 483 2.89 4.35 -16.20
C PHE A 483 4.33 3.85 -16.16
N TYR A 484 4.55 2.53 -16.18
CA TYR A 484 5.89 1.95 -16.26
C TYR A 484 6.62 2.38 -17.54
N LEU A 485 5.93 2.28 -18.68
CA LEU A 485 6.53 2.54 -20.00
C LEU A 485 6.86 4.01 -20.22
N PHE A 486 6.01 4.92 -19.75
CA PHE A 486 6.18 6.36 -19.97
C PHE A 486 6.84 7.09 -18.82
N VAL A 487 6.84 6.54 -17.60
CA VAL A 487 7.36 7.22 -16.40
C VAL A 487 8.48 6.43 -15.75
N GLU A 488 8.20 5.26 -15.17
CA GLU A 488 9.17 4.55 -14.32
C GLU A 488 10.44 4.16 -15.09
N ALA A 489 10.31 3.44 -16.20
CA ALA A 489 11.46 2.92 -16.93
C ALA A 489 12.30 4.02 -17.60
N PRO A 490 11.72 4.99 -18.34
CA PRO A 490 12.50 6.09 -18.92
C PRO A 490 13.26 6.90 -17.88
N ILE A 491 12.63 7.26 -16.75
CA ILE A 491 13.30 7.99 -15.67
C ILE A 491 14.32 7.11 -14.96
N GLY A 492 14.01 5.82 -14.77
CA GLY A 492 14.94 4.83 -14.21
C GLY A 492 16.23 4.73 -15.01
N HIS A 493 16.15 4.75 -16.34
CA HIS A 493 17.34 4.77 -17.20
C HIS A 493 18.18 6.03 -17.01
N LEU A 494 17.54 7.20 -16.94
CA LEU A 494 18.24 8.49 -16.74
C LEU A 494 18.91 8.57 -15.36
N THR A 495 18.17 8.18 -14.31
CA THR A 495 18.67 8.20 -12.93
C THR A 495 19.77 7.16 -12.72
N SER A 496 19.71 6.00 -13.36
CA SER A 496 20.81 5.02 -13.33
C SER A 496 22.09 5.57 -13.96
N GLN A 497 22.02 6.26 -15.10
CA GLN A 497 23.19 6.90 -15.70
C GLN A 497 23.79 7.97 -14.78
N TYR A 498 22.93 8.75 -14.12
CA TYR A 498 23.36 9.75 -13.15
C TYR A 498 24.00 9.13 -11.90
N ALA A 499 23.42 8.05 -11.36
CA ALA A 499 23.95 7.32 -10.21
C ALA A 499 25.36 6.78 -10.50
N THR A 500 25.58 6.20 -11.68
CA THR A 500 26.92 5.75 -12.12
C THR A 500 27.93 6.90 -12.16
N ARG A 501 27.52 8.09 -12.63
CA ARG A 501 28.40 9.28 -12.64
C ARG A 501 28.76 9.77 -11.23
N LEU A 502 27.87 9.56 -10.25
CA LEU A 502 28.12 9.88 -8.84
C LEU A 502 28.92 8.80 -8.10
N GLY A 503 29.30 7.71 -8.76
CA GLY A 503 30.02 6.58 -8.13
C GLY A 503 29.17 5.77 -7.15
N LEU A 504 27.85 5.74 -7.36
CA LEU A 504 26.87 5.05 -6.49
C LEU A 504 26.56 3.62 -6.90
#